data_AF-A0A9D2LLV3-F1
#
_entry.id   AF-A0A9D2LLV3-F1
#
_cell.length_a   1.000
_cell.length_b   1.000
_cell.length_c   1.000
_cell.angle_alpha   90.00
_cell.angle_beta   90.00
_cell.angle_gamma   90.00
#
_symmetry.space_group_name_H-M   'P 1'
#
loop_
_entity.id
_entity.type
_entity.pdbx_description
1 polymer ?
#
loop_
_entity_poly.entity_id
_entity_poly.type
_entity_poly.pdbx_seq_one_letter_code
_entity_poly.pdbx_strand_id
1 'polypeptide(L)' 'MTAANKKATYACLNYGEALCPREIEKQAICMNGDAGEIFSHLLAENSSPSAIA' A
#
# COMPACT_ATOMS: atom_id res chain seq x y z
N MET A 1 -0.36 -17.56 0.99
CA MET A 1 -1.20 -16.91 -0.03
C MET A 1 -0.37 -16.06 -0.99
N THR A 2 0.18 -14.92 -0.57
CA THR A 2 1.00 -14.04 -1.45
C THR A 2 2.28 -14.70 -1.95
N ALA A 3 3.05 -15.37 -1.07
CA ALA A 3 4.29 -16.06 -1.47
C ALA A 3 4.09 -17.11 -2.58
N ALA A 4 2.91 -17.73 -2.65
CA ALA A 4 2.60 -18.76 -3.64
C ALA A 4 2.20 -18.17 -5.01
N ASN A 5 1.86 -16.88 -5.07
CA ASN A 5 1.43 -16.22 -6.29
C ASN A 5 2.33 -15.01 -6.57
N LYS A 6 3.26 -15.14 -7.51
CA LYS A 6 4.19 -14.07 -7.91
C LYS A 6 3.51 -12.81 -8.48
N LYS A 7 2.24 -12.91 -8.88
CA LYS A 7 1.45 -11.76 -9.37
C LYS A 7 0.67 -11.06 -8.24
N ALA A 8 0.64 -11.62 -7.03
CA ALA A 8 -0.03 -10.99 -5.91
C ALA A 8 0.88 -9.96 -5.22
N THR A 9 0.28 -8.86 -4.79
CA THR A 9 0.89 -7.85 -3.93
C THR A 9 0.27 -7.95 -2.54
N TYR A 10 1.11 -7.94 -1.51
CA TYR A 10 0.69 -7.79 -0.12
C TYR A 10 0.74 -6.31 0.26
N ALA A 11 -0.33 -5.80 0.86
CA ALA A 11 -0.36 -4.46 1.42
C ALA A 11 -0.61 -4.56 2.93
N CYS A 12 0.29 -4.00 3.72
CA CYS A 12 0.16 -3.87 5.17
C CYS A 12 -0.01 -2.39 5.51
N LEU A 13 -1.18 -2.03 6.04
CA LEU A 13 -1.47 -0.69 6.53
C LEU A 13 -1.74 -0.79 8.02
N ASN A 14 -0.87 -0.20 8.83
CA ASN A 14 -1.04 -0.19 10.28
C ASN A 14 -0.28 0.99 10.90
N TYR A 15 -0.66 1.44 12.09
CA TYR A 15 0.02 2.52 12.81
C TYR A 15 1.01 1.96 13.82
N GLY A 16 2.30 2.13 13.54
CA GLY A 16 3.43 1.66 14.36
C GLY A 16 3.94 0.26 14.00
N GLU A 17 3.15 -0.56 13.31
CA GLU A 17 3.48 -1.99 13.10
C GLU A 17 3.23 -2.47 11.66
N ALA A 18 3.45 -1.59 10.68
CA ALA A 18 3.39 -1.97 9.27
C ALA A 18 4.62 -2.82 8.88
N LEU A 19 4.48 -4.14 8.99
CA LEU A 19 5.54 -5.11 8.76
C LEU A 19 5.10 -6.17 7.74
N CYS A 20 6.08 -6.79 7.07
CA CYS A 20 5.84 -7.95 6.21
C CYS A 20 6.85 -9.07 6.50
N PRO A 21 6.48 -10.35 6.25
CA PRO A 21 7.42 -11.45 6.27
C PRO A 21 8.52 -11.28 5.21
N ARG A 22 9.75 -11.65 5.56
CA ARG A 22 10.94 -11.51 4.71
C ARG A 22 10.79 -12.22 3.36
N GLU A 23 10.08 -13.33 3.35
CA GLU A 23 9.86 -14.16 2.16
C GLU A 23 9.05 -13.42 1.07
N ILE A 24 8.26 -12.41 1.45
CA ILE A 24 7.41 -11.65 0.53
C ILE A 24 7.77 -10.17 0.47
N GLU A 25 8.92 -9.77 1.01
CA GLU A 25 9.36 -8.37 1.11
C GLU A 25 9.38 -7.68 -0.27
N LYS A 26 9.74 -8.42 -1.33
CA LYS A 26 9.72 -7.94 -2.73
C LYS A 26 8.32 -7.81 -3.33
N GLN A 27 7.31 -8.38 -2.69
CA GLN A 27 5.90 -8.36 -3.10
C GLN A 27 5.04 -7.53 -2.13
N ALA A 28 5.68 -6.81 -1.21
CA ALA A 28 5.00 -6.12 -0.12
C ALA A 28 5.06 -4.60 -0.29
N ILE A 29 3.95 -3.94 0.05
CA ILE A 29 3.86 -2.51 0.31
C ILE A 29 3.49 -2.37 1.79
N CYS A 30 4.37 -1.79 2.60
CA CYS A 30 4.09 -1.51 4.01
C CYS A 30 3.92 -0.01 4.20
N MET A 31 2.73 0.41 4.61
CA MET A 31 2.36 1.80 4.88
C MET A 31 2.14 1.97 6.39
N ASN A 32 3.02 2.75 7.01
CA ASN A 32 2.94 3.06 8.43
C ASN A 32 2.18 4.38 8.64
N GLY A 33 0.98 4.33 9.18
CA GLY A 33 0.16 5.53 9.34
C GLY A 33 -1.27 5.23 9.78
N ASP A 34 -2.01 6.30 10.10
CA ASP A 34 -3.44 6.18 10.34
C ASP A 34 -4.17 5.80 9.05
N ALA A 35 -5.11 4.85 9.14
CA ALA A 35 -5.80 4.37 7.97
C ALA A 35 -6.67 5.46 7.32
N GLY A 36 -7.31 6.31 8.13
CA GLY A 36 -8.15 7.41 7.66
C GLY A 36 -7.33 8.46 6.90
N GLU A 37 -6.17 8.84 7.42
CA GLU A 37 -5.25 9.77 6.74
C GLU A 37 -4.78 9.20 5.39
N ILE A 38 -4.26 7.97 5.39
CA ILE A 38 -3.76 7.32 4.18
C ILE A 38 -4.86 7.17 3.12
N PHE A 39 -6.05 6.72 3.49
CA PHE A 39 -7.16 6.63 2.54
C PHE A 39 -7.63 8.00 2.05
N SER A 40 -7.65 9.02 2.91
CA SER A 40 -7.98 10.39 2.50
C SER A 40 -7.01 10.90 1.43
N HIS A 41 -5.70 10.69 1.62
CA HIS A 41 -4.69 11.03 0.63
C HIS A 41 -4.90 10.26 -0.69
N LEU A 42 -5.05 8.94 -0.64
CA LEU A 42 -5.24 8.11 -1.83
C LEU A 42 -6.51 8.45 -2.62
N LEU A 43 -7.59 8.81 -1.94
CA LEU A 43 -8.85 9.20 -2.59
C LEU A 43 -8.78 10.64 -3.15
N ALA A 44 -8.03 11.53 -2.51
CA ALA A 44 -7.79 12.89 -3.01
C ALA A 44 -6.94 12.90 -4.29
N GLU A 45 -5.93 12.04 -4.42
CA GLU A 45 -5.08 11.99 -5.62
C GLU A 45 -5.84 11.56 -6.90
N ASN A 46 -6.93 10.80 -6.75
CA ASN A 46 -7.83 10.43 -7.85
C ASN A 46 -8.71 11.58 -8.36
N SER A 47 -8.67 12.75 -7.70
CA SER A 47 -9.46 13.94 -8.06
C SER A 47 -8.67 15.00 -8.83
N SER A 48 -7.39 14.74 -9.13
CA SER A 48 -6.60 15.63 -9.99
C SER A 48 -7.00 15.40 -11.46
N PRO A 49 -7.41 16.43 -12.23
CA PRO A 49 -7.44 16.29 -13.68
C PRO A 49 -6.01 15.96 -14.08
N SER A 50 -5.82 14.89 -14.88
CA SER A 50 -4.52 14.66 -15.52
C SER A 50 -4.13 15.99 -16.17
N ALA A 51 -3.02 16.59 -15.73
CA ALA A 51 -2.40 17.67 -16.46
C ALA A 51 -1.97 17.09 -17.81
N ILE A 52 -2.85 17.21 -18.79
CA ILE A 52 -2.55 17.09 -20.21
C ILE A 52 -1.59 18.24 -20.50
N ALA A 53 -0.30 17.89 -20.58
CA ALA A 53 0.68 18.67 -21.31
C ALA A 53 0.48 18.46 -22.82
#